data_AF-A0A831KD03-F1
#
_entry.id   AF-A0A831KD03-F1
#
_cell.length_a   1.000
_cell.length_b   1.000
_cell.length_c   1.000
_cell.angle_alpha   90.00
_cell.angle_beta   90.00
_cell.angle_gamma   90.00
#
_symmetry.space_group_name_H-M   'P 1'
#
loop_
_entity.id
_entity.type
_entity.pdbx_description
1 polymer ?
#
loop_
_entity_poly.entity_id
_entity_poly.type
_entity_poly.pdbx_seq_one_letter_code
_entity_poly.pdbx_strand_id
1 'polypeptide(L)' 'MELAGDVPEIMIVGGANLYAQALSIAQRLYLTEIDLDVAGDAWFPELDLDQWQEISREAHQADEKNPVNYTFITLEKKP' A
#
# COMPACT_ATOMS: atom_id res chain seq x y z
N MET A 1 -0.34 16.73 9.18
CA MET A 1 0.07 16.94 7.78
C MET A 1 0.59 18.34 7.53
N GLU A 2 0.10 19.37 8.24
CA GLU A 2 0.56 20.78 8.13
C GLU A 2 2.09 20.98 8.17
N LEU A 3 2.81 20.23 9.01
CA LEU A 3 4.28 20.30 9.08
C LEU A 3 5.02 19.84 7.81
N ALA A 4 4.35 19.12 6.90
CA ALA A 4 4.94 18.70 5.63
C ALA A 4 5.06 19.85 4.61
N GLY A 5 4.40 20.99 4.87
CA GLY A 5 4.38 22.14 3.97
C GLY A 5 3.47 21.94 2.76
N ASP A 6 3.63 22.81 1.76
CA ASP A 6 2.89 22.73 0.49
C ASP A 6 3.61 21.77 -0.46
N VAL A 7 3.14 20.52 -0.47
CA VAL A 7 3.66 19.44 -1.31
C VAL A 7 2.50 18.77 -2.03
N PRO A 8 2.72 18.27 -3.26
CA PRO A 8 1.66 17.64 -4.03
C PRO A 8 1.18 16.30 -3.43
N GLU A 9 2.04 15.60 -2.69
CA GLU A 9 1.72 14.30 -2.09
C GLU A 9 2.52 14.08 -0.81
N ILE A 10 1.86 13.55 0.22
CA ILE A 10 2.49 13.14 1.49
C ILE A 10 2.50 11.61 1.53
N MET A 11 3.69 11.03 1.66
CA MET A 11 3.88 9.59 1.71
C MET A 11 3.93 9.09 3.16
N ILE A 12 3.08 8.13 3.49
CA ILE A 12 3.08 7.46 4.79
C ILE A 12 3.68 6.06 4.60
N VAL A 13 4.82 5.81 5.25
CA VAL A 13 5.61 4.59 5.06
C VAL A 13 5.58 3.64 6.27
N GLY A 14 4.54 3.76 7.10
CA GLY A 14 4.24 2.82 8.19
C GLY A 14 4.85 3.18 9.55
N GLY A 15 4.80 2.28 10.54
CA GLY A 15 4.28 0.90 10.50
C GLY A 15 2.76 0.75 10.70
N ALA A 16 2.31 -0.46 11.03
CA ALA A 16 0.88 -0.85 11.11
C ALA A 16 -0.04 0.16 11.84
N ASN A 17 0.35 0.63 13.02
CA ASN A 17 -0.42 1.61 13.79
C ASN A 17 -0.58 2.96 13.06
N LEU A 18 0.45 3.39 12.32
CA LEU A 18 0.38 4.62 11.54
C LEU A 18 -0.52 4.44 10.32
N TYR A 19 -0.44 3.29 9.64
CA TYR A 19 -1.34 2.97 8.54
C TYR A 19 -2.80 2.95 8.98
N ALA A 20 -3.12 2.33 10.12
CA ALA A 20 -4.49 2.27 10.64
C ALA A 20 -5.09 3.67 10.90
N GLN A 21 -4.29 4.62 11.40
CA GLN A 21 -4.73 5.99 11.62
C GLN A 21 -4.85 6.77 10.30
N ALA A 22 -3.94 6.51 9.36
CA ALA A 22 -3.85 7.24 8.10
C ALA A 22 -4.85 6.79 7.02
N LEU A 23 -5.28 5.53 7.04
CA LEU A 23 -6.09 4.94 5.95
C LEU A 23 -7.38 5.72 5.69
N SER A 24 -8.01 6.24 6.76
CA SER A 24 -9.25 7.03 6.65
C SER A 24 -9.10 8.32 5.82
N ILE A 25 -7.91 8.93 5.86
CA ILE A 25 -7.61 10.21 5.19
C ILE A 25 -6.75 10.03 3.92
N ALA A 26 -6.30 8.82 3.61
CA ALA A 26 -5.55 8.53 2.40
C ALA A 26 -6.46 8.64 1.15
N GLN A 27 -5.91 9.18 0.06
CA GLN A 27 -6.57 9.16 -1.26
C GLN A 27 -6.01 8.09 -2.21
N ARG A 28 -4.77 7.63 -1.97
CA ARG A 28 -4.08 6.67 -2.82
C ARG A 28 -3.27 5.69 -1.97
N LEU A 29 -3.19 4.45 -2.43
CA LEU A 29 -2.34 3.41 -1.85
C LEU A 29 -1.41 2.88 -2.93
N TYR A 30 -0.13 2.76 -2.57
CA TYR A 30 0.87 2.05 -3.35
C TYR A 30 1.24 0.80 -2.57
N LEU A 31 0.87 -0.35 -3.11
CA LEU A 31 1.02 -1.65 -2.45
C LEU A 31 1.99 -2.51 -3.26
N THR A 32 2.79 -3.29 -2.55
CA THR A 32 3.54 -4.41 -3.12
C THR A 32 3.01 -5.68 -2.46
N GLU A 33 2.27 -6.49 -3.21
CA GLU A 33 1.86 -7.81 -2.77
C GLU A 33 2.98 -8.79 -3.06
N ILE A 34 3.57 -9.38 -2.02
CA ILE A 34 4.64 -10.37 -2.12
C ILE A 34 4.01 -11.76 -1.95
N ASP A 35 4.22 -12.65 -2.92
CA ASP A 35 3.67 -14.02 -2.93
C ASP A 35 4.48 -14.94 -1.99
N LEU A 36 4.40 -14.67 -0.69
CA LEU A 36 5.15 -15.38 0.34
C LEU A 36 4.36 -15.48 1.64
N ASP A 37 4.23 -16.70 2.14
CA ASP A 37 3.70 -16.97 3.48
C ASP A 37 4.80 -16.79 4.54
N VAL A 38 4.61 -15.82 5.43
CA VAL A 38 5.52 -15.56 6.56
C VAL A 38 4.75 -15.42 7.87
N ALA A 39 5.39 -15.77 8.97
CA ALA A 39 4.91 -15.38 10.29
C ALA A 39 5.14 -13.88 10.50
N GLY A 40 4.17 -13.19 11.10
CA GLY A 40 4.24 -11.77 11.38
C GLY A 40 3.48 -11.39 12.65
N ASP A 41 3.88 -10.29 13.26
CA ASP A 41 3.28 -9.68 14.45
C ASP A 41 2.56 -8.35 14.14
N ALA A 42 2.59 -7.92 12.88
CA ALA A 42 1.97 -6.70 12.39
C ALA A 42 1.33 -6.92 11.01
N TRP A 43 0.19 -6.27 10.78
CA TRP A 43 -0.60 -6.40 9.55
C TRP A 43 -0.95 -5.02 9.00
N PHE A 44 -1.06 -4.92 7.67
CA PHE A 44 -1.70 -3.78 7.04
C PHE A 44 -3.19 -3.75 7.46
N PRO A 45 -3.80 -2.57 7.71
CA PRO A 45 -5.20 -2.49 8.10
C PRO A 45 -6.12 -3.13 7.06
N GLU A 46 -7.26 -3.65 7.52
CA GLU A 46 -8.29 -4.19 6.64
C GLU A 46 -8.76 -3.12 5.65
N LEU A 47 -8.86 -3.51 4.38
CA LEU A 47 -9.14 -2.61 3.29
C LEU A 47 -10.51 -2.94 2.72
N ASP A 48 -11.46 -2.02 2.93
CA ASP A 48 -12.79 -2.11 2.35
C ASP A 48 -12.72 -1.83 0.84
N LEU A 49 -12.71 -2.89 0.03
CA LEU A 49 -12.60 -2.82 -1.43
C LEU A 49 -13.74 -2.04 -2.09
N ASP A 50 -14.86 -1.82 -1.41
CA ASP A 50 -15.93 -0.96 -1.93
C ASP A 50 -15.52 0.52 -1.93
N GLN A 51 -14.55 0.93 -1.10
CA GLN A 51 -14.01 2.29 -1.07
C GLN A 51 -12.84 2.53 -2.03
N TRP A 52 -12.25 1.49 -2.62
CA TRP A 52 -11.02 1.59 -3.41
C TRP A 52 -11.20 1.06 -4.82
N GLN A 53 -10.52 1.70 -5.77
CA GLN A 53 -10.46 1.29 -7.16
C GLN A 53 -9.00 1.01 -7.53
N GLU A 54 -8.73 -0.18 -8.07
CA GLU A 54 -7.44 -0.49 -8.68
C GLU A 54 -7.29 0.31 -9.98
N ILE A 55 -6.21 1.09 -10.07
CA ILE A 55 -5.89 1.92 -11.24
C ILE A 55 -4.62 1.46 -11.96
N SER A 56 -3.79 0.64 -11.30
CA SER A 56 -2.60 0.03 -11.91
C SER A 56 -2.28 -1.29 -11.23
N ARG A 57 -1.80 -2.26 -12.03
CA ARG A 57 -1.30 -3.56 -11.58
C ARG A 57 -0.17 -4.02 -12.51
N GLU A 58 0.99 -4.28 -11.92
CA GLU A 58 2.17 -4.79 -12.63
C GLU A 58 2.74 -5.99 -11.88
N ALA A 59 2.67 -7.17 -12.50
CA ALA A 59 3.14 -8.41 -11.92
C ALA A 59 4.57 -8.75 -12.37
N HIS A 60 5.41 -9.17 -11.43
CA HIS A 60 6.79 -9.59 -11.65
C HIS A 60 7.00 -11.02 -11.19
N GLN A 61 7.62 -11.81 -12.06
CA GLN A 61 8.04 -13.17 -11.71
C GLN A 61 9.36 -13.14 -10.95
N ALA A 62 9.56 -14.15 -10.09
CA ALA A 62 10.81 -14.34 -9.39
C ALA A 62 12.00 -14.48 -10.36
N ASP A 63 13.13 -13.89 -9.98
CA ASP A 63 14.42 -13.98 -10.68
C ASP A 63 15.58 -14.08 -9.68
N GLU A 64 16.82 -14.06 -10.20
CA GLU A 64 18.03 -14.16 -9.36
C GLU A 64 18.17 -13.01 -8.34
N LYS A 65 17.57 -11.84 -8.61
CA LYS A 65 17.64 -10.66 -7.73
C LYS A 65 16.44 -10.60 -6.77
N ASN A 66 15.29 -11.11 -7.19
CA ASN A 66 14.04 -11.11 -6.45
C ASN A 66 13.46 -12.54 -6.45
N PRO A 67 13.75 -13.37 -5.43
CA PRO A 67 13.44 -14.80 -5.47
C PRO A 67 11.96 -15.15 -5.25
N VAL A 68 11.08 -14.15 -5.21
CA VAL A 68 9.65 -14.31 -4.94
C VAL A 68 8.87 -13.50 -5.97
N ASN A 69 7.74 -14.01 -6.44
CA ASN A 69 6.83 -13.22 -7.26
C ASN A 69 6.29 -12.04 -6.44
N TYR A 70 6.11 -10.91 -7.08
CA TYR A 70 5.47 -9.76 -6.45
C TYR A 70 4.66 -8.97 -7.46
N THR A 71 3.67 -8.24 -6.97
CA THR A 71 2.80 -7.39 -7.79
C THR A 71 2.79 -5.98 -7.22
N PHE A 72 3.12 -4.99 -8.04
CA PHE A 72 2.86 -3.59 -7.72
C PHE A 72 1.40 -3.27 -8.04
N ILE A 73 0.71 -2.67 -7.07
CA ILE A 73 -0.70 -2.30 -7.18
C ILE A 73 -0.84 -0.85 -6.74
N THR A 74 -1.53 -0.05 -7.55
CA THR A 74 -1.94 1.29 -7.16
C THR A 74 -3.46 1.34 -7.05
N LEU A 75 -3.95 1.74 -5.88
CA LEU A 75 -5.37 1.94 -5.62
C LEU A 75 -5.65 3.43 -5.41
N GLU A 76 -6.77 3.92 -5.94
CA GLU A 76 -7.32 5.24 -5.60
C GLU A 76 -8.64 5.10 -4.85
N LYS A 77 -8.87 6.00 -3.91
CA LYS A 77 -10.12 6.04 -3.16
C LYS A 77 -11.23 6.50 -4.10
N LYS A 78 -12.36 5.78 -4.10
CA LYS A 78 -13.54 6.16 -4.89
C LYS A 78 -14.09 7.51 -4.37
N PRO A 79 -14.64 8.34 -5.27
CA PRO A 79 -15.25 9.62 -4.91
C PRO A 79 -16.51 9.47 -4.06
#